data_AF-A0A9D5W0D8-F1
#
_entry.id   AF-A0A9D5W0D8-F1
#
_cell.length_a   1.000
_cell.length_b   1.000
_cell.length_c   1.000
_cell.angle_alpha   90.00
_cell.angle_beta   90.00
_cell.angle_gamma   90.00
#
_symmetry.space_group_name_H-M   'P 1'
#
loop_
_entity.id
_entity.type
_entity.pdbx_description
1 polymer ?
#
loop_
_entity_poly.entity_id
_entity_poly.type
_entity_poly.pdbx_seq_one_letter_code
_entity_poly.pdbx_strand_id
1 'polypeptide(L)'
;MIKKLRVGELKEGMVTAKDVHIPTPLLKEGKIIGVKADDDESLTLIPAGIVISKKIIELFKNHVEYVDVLVRSILVSLDETTITEEVTKNVKVNGKLRISANISPFIKISATNKVIIESNIPAGCTIESETADIVIKGDISGTKQAPVRLKAFNGISANSIAFSELVAGGSAVILKNVIDSLIISKEMIT
;
A
#
# COMPACT_ATOMS: atom_id res chain seq x y z
N MET A 1 -10.71 1.33 -15.41
CA MET A 1 -12.00 1.64 -16.06
C MET A 1 -12.25 3.13 -15.89
N ILE A 2 -12.64 3.87 -16.94
CA ILE A 2 -12.97 5.30 -16.83
C ILE A 2 -14.44 5.41 -16.42
N LYS A 3 -14.72 6.09 -15.30
CA LYS A 3 -16.09 6.38 -14.87
C LYS A 3 -16.32 7.89 -15.00
N LYS A 4 -17.34 8.27 -15.78
CA LYS A 4 -17.82 9.65 -15.84
C LYS A 4 -18.69 9.91 -14.62
N LEU A 5 -18.35 10.95 -13.86
CA LEU A 5 -19.17 11.42 -12.74
C LEU A 5 -19.61 12.85 -13.01
N ARG A 6 -20.85 13.16 -12.63
CA ARG A 6 -21.32 14.55 -12.62
C ARG A 6 -20.66 15.29 -11.48
N VAL A 7 -20.38 16.58 -11.65
CA VAL A 7 -19.73 17.38 -10.59
C VAL A 7 -20.56 17.43 -9.30
N GLY A 8 -21.89 17.39 -9.41
CA GLY A 8 -22.79 17.31 -8.26
C GLY A 8 -22.70 15.99 -7.46
N GLU A 9 -22.07 14.96 -8.02
CA GLU A 9 -21.87 13.65 -7.38
C GLU A 9 -20.50 13.54 -6.71
N LEU A 10 -19.64 14.56 -6.84
CA LEU A 10 -18.32 14.58 -6.22
C LEU A 10 -18.46 14.82 -4.72
N LYS A 11 -17.73 14.03 -3.94
CA LYS A 11 -17.60 14.17 -2.49
C LYS A 11 -16.18 14.58 -2.13
N GLU A 12 -16.06 15.33 -1.06
CA GLU A 12 -14.75 15.66 -0.49
C GLU A 12 -14.01 14.37 -0.11
N GLY A 13 -12.74 14.27 -0.50
CA GLY A 13 -11.90 13.08 -0.28
C GLY A 13 -11.87 12.08 -1.45
N MET A 14 -12.64 12.28 -2.52
CA MET A 14 -12.54 11.45 -3.73
C MET A 14 -11.21 11.65 -4.44
N VAL A 15 -10.59 10.59 -4.97
CA VAL A 15 -9.30 10.62 -5.69
C VAL A 15 -9.52 10.46 -7.20
N THR A 16 -8.97 11.37 -8.01
CA THR A 16 -9.04 11.33 -9.50
C THR A 16 -7.65 11.29 -10.14
N ALA A 17 -7.50 10.72 -11.33
CA ALA A 17 -6.17 10.65 -11.98
C ALA A 17 -5.57 12.01 -12.38
N LYS A 18 -4.28 11.95 -12.68
CA LYS A 18 -3.32 13.02 -13.03
C LYS A 18 -3.70 13.92 -14.22
N ASP A 19 -4.64 13.52 -15.08
CA ASP A 19 -5.06 14.33 -16.23
C ASP A 19 -6.47 14.90 -16.00
N VAL A 20 -6.55 15.90 -15.12
CA VAL A 20 -7.69 16.83 -15.17
C VAL A 20 -7.30 17.92 -16.14
N HIS A 21 -7.88 17.92 -17.34
CA HIS A 21 -7.76 19.04 -18.26
C HIS A 21 -8.62 20.20 -17.75
N ILE A 22 -8.01 21.03 -16.89
CA ILE A 22 -8.55 22.30 -16.43
C ILE A 22 -7.88 23.39 -17.29
N PRO A 23 -8.63 24.33 -17.87
CA PRO A 23 -8.03 25.55 -18.42
C PRO A 23 -7.15 26.22 -17.36
N THR A 24 -5.95 26.62 -17.78
CA THR A 24 -4.71 26.43 -17.03
C THR A 24 -4.27 27.49 -15.99
N PRO A 25 -5.04 28.45 -15.42
CA PRO A 25 -4.41 29.35 -14.44
C PRO A 25 -4.55 28.96 -12.96
N LEU A 26 -5.25 27.89 -12.57
CA LEU A 26 -5.74 27.77 -11.17
C LEU A 26 -5.17 26.68 -10.26
N LEU A 27 -4.26 25.81 -10.71
CA LEU A 27 -3.65 24.80 -9.82
C LEU A 27 -2.15 25.02 -9.64
N LYS A 28 -1.73 25.30 -8.41
CA LYS A 28 -0.33 25.17 -7.98
C LYS A 28 -0.12 23.76 -7.46
N GLU A 29 0.98 23.13 -7.89
CA GLU A 29 1.40 21.80 -7.46
C GLU A 29 1.53 21.67 -5.94
N GLY A 30 1.17 20.48 -5.44
CA GLY A 30 1.61 20.00 -4.12
C GLY A 30 0.55 20.01 -3.03
N LYS A 31 -0.05 18.84 -2.77
CA LYS A 31 -0.11 18.15 -1.46
C LYS A 31 -1.04 16.94 -1.55
N ILE A 32 -0.58 15.83 -0.97
CA ILE A 32 -1.17 14.49 -1.00
C ILE A 32 -1.60 14.15 0.44
N ILE A 33 -2.86 13.76 0.67
CA ILE A 33 -3.34 13.12 1.90
C ILE A 33 -4.47 12.15 1.50
N GLY A 34 -4.33 10.85 1.76
CA GLY A 34 -5.34 9.83 1.45
C GLY A 34 -6.56 9.87 2.37
N VAL A 35 -7.71 9.41 1.88
CA VAL A 35 -8.92 9.21 2.69
C VAL A 35 -9.45 7.77 2.50
N LYS A 36 -9.82 7.18 3.65
CA LYS A 36 -10.49 5.89 3.83
C LYS A 36 -11.86 5.90 3.13
N ALA A 37 -12.13 4.92 2.27
CA ALA A 37 -13.49 4.63 1.82
C ALA A 37 -14.11 3.66 2.83
N ASP A 38 -15.19 4.08 3.48
CA ASP A 38 -16.01 3.19 4.28
C ASP A 38 -16.72 2.17 3.37
N ASP A 39 -16.90 0.97 3.92
CA ASP A 39 -17.71 -0.17 3.46
C ASP A 39 -17.02 -1.37 2.78
N ASP A 40 -15.68 -1.49 2.82
CA ASP A 40 -15.05 -2.79 2.61
C ASP A 40 -13.71 -2.87 3.37
N GLU A 41 -13.47 -3.95 4.12
CA GLU A 41 -12.30 -4.14 5.01
C GLU A 41 -10.95 -4.32 4.26
N SER A 42 -10.84 -3.78 3.05
CA SER A 42 -9.61 -3.76 2.26
C SER A 42 -9.16 -2.32 1.97
N LEU A 43 -8.19 -1.84 2.74
CA LEU A 43 -7.45 -0.61 2.45
C LEU A 43 -6.72 -0.77 1.12
N THR A 44 -7.31 -0.27 0.05
CA THR A 44 -6.68 -0.20 -1.27
C THR A 44 -6.12 1.20 -1.47
N LEU A 45 -4.82 1.38 -1.22
CA LEU A 45 -4.12 2.63 -1.53
C LEU A 45 -3.94 2.77 -3.05
N ILE A 46 -4.46 3.86 -3.62
CA ILE A 46 -4.36 4.17 -5.05
C ILE A 46 -3.09 5.00 -5.30
N PRO A 47 -2.18 4.55 -6.18
CA PRO A 47 -0.97 5.31 -6.48
C PRO A 47 -1.30 6.52 -7.39
N ALA A 48 -1.06 7.72 -6.86
CA ALA A 48 -1.14 9.02 -7.54
C ALA A 48 -2.50 9.42 -8.15
N GLY A 49 -3.23 10.27 -7.42
CA GLY A 49 -4.37 11.03 -7.92
C GLY A 49 -4.53 12.38 -7.20
N ILE A 50 -5.31 13.27 -7.80
CA ILE A 50 -5.76 14.53 -7.21
C ILE A 50 -6.88 14.21 -6.22
N VAL A 51 -6.71 14.64 -4.97
CA VAL A 51 -7.77 14.58 -3.97
C VAL A 51 -8.71 15.75 -4.19
N ILE A 52 -9.98 15.45 -4.43
CA ILE A 52 -11.04 16.44 -4.58
C ILE A 52 -11.33 17.01 -3.18
N SER A 53 -10.79 18.20 -2.92
CA SER A 53 -11.17 19.00 -1.74
C SER A 53 -12.46 19.77 -2.00
N LYS A 54 -13.15 20.18 -0.94
CA LYS A 54 -14.34 21.06 -1.05
C LYS A 54 -14.08 22.30 -1.93
N LYS A 55 -12.89 22.88 -1.81
CA LYS A 55 -12.44 24.02 -2.63
C LYS A 55 -12.36 23.70 -4.13
N ILE A 56 -11.93 22.49 -4.49
CA ILE A 56 -11.88 22.02 -5.88
C ILE A 56 -13.29 21.74 -6.42
N ILE A 57 -14.18 21.17 -5.61
CA ILE A 57 -15.60 20.95 -5.98
C ILE A 57 -16.27 22.29 -6.29
N GLU A 58 -16.07 23.29 -5.42
CA GLU A 58 -16.62 24.63 -5.61
C GLU A 58 -16.08 25.31 -6.89
N LEU A 59 -14.81 25.10 -7.22
CA LEU A 59 -14.22 25.55 -8.48
C LEU A 59 -14.86 24.86 -9.71
N PHE A 60 -15.17 23.56 -9.62
CA PHE A 60 -15.74 22.82 -10.74
C PHE A 60 -17.23 23.07 -10.95
N LYS A 61 -18.00 23.32 -9.88
CA LYS A 61 -19.47 23.50 -9.95
C LYS A 61 -19.93 24.57 -10.94
N ASN A 62 -19.09 25.57 -11.22
CA ASN A 62 -19.44 26.69 -12.09
C ASN A 62 -18.85 26.61 -13.50
N HIS A 63 -17.97 25.63 -13.77
CA HIS A 63 -17.16 25.62 -14.99
C HIS A 63 -17.08 24.26 -15.69
N VAL A 64 -17.51 23.19 -15.02
CA VAL A 64 -17.34 21.82 -15.50
C VAL A 64 -18.63 21.03 -15.20
N GLU A 65 -19.21 20.38 -16.22
CA GLU A 65 -20.43 19.57 -16.05
C GLU A 65 -20.09 18.11 -15.64
N TYR A 66 -18.98 17.58 -16.16
CA TYR A 66 -18.52 16.21 -15.92
C TYR A 66 -17.02 16.16 -15.63
N VAL A 67 -16.62 15.26 -14.74
CA VAL A 67 -15.21 14.93 -14.51
C VAL A 67 -14.99 13.47 -14.92
N ASP A 68 -14.03 13.25 -15.82
CA ASP A 68 -13.55 11.91 -16.14
C ASP A 68 -12.66 11.41 -15.00
N VAL A 69 -13.17 10.49 -14.20
CA VAL A 69 -12.38 9.84 -13.15
C VAL A 69 -11.79 8.56 -13.73
N LEU A 70 -10.51 8.64 -14.09
CA LEU A 70 -9.73 7.45 -14.41
C LEU A 70 -9.31 6.79 -13.09
N VAL A 71 -10.02 5.72 -12.71
CA VAL A 71 -9.53 4.81 -11.67
C VAL A 71 -8.45 3.95 -12.34
N ARG A 72 -7.19 4.40 -12.26
CA ARG A 72 -6.04 3.54 -12.51
C ARG A 72 -5.88 2.62 -11.30
N SER A 73 -6.59 1.49 -11.32
CA SER A 73 -5.90 0.27 -10.90
C SER A 73 -4.75 0.13 -11.90
N ILE A 74 -3.52 0.41 -11.49
CA ILE A 74 -2.36 -0.13 -12.20
C ILE A 74 -2.45 -1.64 -12.00
N LEU A 75 -3.29 -2.29 -12.80
CA LEU A 75 -3.14 -3.69 -13.12
C LEU A 75 -2.00 -3.73 -14.12
N VAL A 76 -0.75 -3.57 -13.64
CA VAL A 76 0.25 -4.43 -14.23
C VAL A 76 -0.16 -5.80 -13.74
N SER A 77 -0.78 -6.58 -14.60
CA SER A 77 -0.81 -8.03 -14.47
C SER A 77 0.64 -8.49 -14.50
N LEU A 78 1.34 -8.30 -13.39
CA LEU A 78 2.57 -9.01 -13.13
C LEU A 78 2.13 -10.37 -12.62
N ASP A 79 2.65 -11.41 -13.26
CA ASP A 79 2.38 -12.79 -12.89
C ASP A 79 2.42 -12.94 -11.36
N GLU A 80 1.35 -13.52 -10.82
CA GLU A 80 1.29 -13.84 -9.39
C GLU A 80 1.91 -15.21 -9.18
N THR A 81 3.07 -15.24 -8.53
CA THR A 81 3.65 -16.48 -8.05
C THR A 81 3.05 -16.79 -6.70
N THR A 82 2.42 -17.95 -6.57
CA THR A 82 1.89 -18.45 -5.30
C THR A 82 2.76 -19.60 -4.80
N ILE A 83 3.20 -19.53 -3.55
CA ILE A 83 3.93 -20.60 -2.87
C ILE A 83 3.04 -21.19 -1.79
N THR A 84 2.70 -22.47 -1.94
CA THR A 84 1.87 -23.24 -0.99
C THR A 84 2.66 -24.28 -0.20
N GLU A 85 3.93 -24.48 -0.54
CA GLU A 85 4.86 -25.37 0.17
C GLU A 85 5.80 -24.58 1.08
N GLU A 86 6.39 -25.25 2.07
CA GLU A 86 7.29 -24.61 3.03
C GLU A 86 8.44 -23.87 2.35
N VAL A 87 8.66 -22.62 2.77
CA VAL A 87 9.73 -21.77 2.25
C VAL A 87 11.00 -21.98 3.08
N THR A 88 11.86 -22.88 2.61
CA THR A 88 13.14 -23.24 3.25
C THR A 88 14.36 -22.55 2.63
N LYS A 89 14.16 -21.78 1.56
CA LYS A 89 15.21 -21.06 0.83
C LYS A 89 14.77 -19.67 0.45
N ASN A 90 15.74 -18.79 0.17
CA ASN A 90 15.47 -17.44 -0.30
C ASN A 90 14.60 -17.45 -1.56
N VAL A 91 13.67 -16.50 -1.63
CA VAL A 91 12.71 -16.36 -2.72
C VAL A 91 12.89 -14.99 -3.37
N LYS A 92 13.02 -14.98 -4.69
CA LYS A 92 12.97 -13.75 -5.48
C LYS A 92 12.02 -13.94 -6.65
N VAL A 93 11.02 -13.06 -6.75
CA VAL A 93 10.00 -13.10 -7.80
C VAL A 93 9.95 -11.78 -8.54
N ASN A 94 9.87 -11.84 -9.87
CA ASN A 94 9.50 -10.68 -10.67
C ASN A 94 7.98 -10.63 -10.81
N GLY A 95 7.35 -9.85 -9.95
CA GLY A 95 5.91 -9.66 -9.96
C GLY A 95 5.31 -9.67 -8.59
N LYS A 96 4.09 -10.19 -8.49
CA LYS A 96 3.37 -10.34 -7.23
C LYS A 96 3.72 -11.70 -6.62
N LEU A 97 4.01 -11.71 -5.32
CA LEU A 97 4.28 -12.93 -4.57
C LEU A 97 3.21 -13.12 -3.50
N ARG A 98 2.57 -14.29 -3.50
CA ARG A 98 1.71 -14.76 -2.43
C ARG A 98 2.32 -16.00 -1.78
N ILE A 99 2.46 -16.00 -0.46
CA ILE A 99 2.94 -17.15 0.31
C ILE A 99 1.83 -17.54 1.28
N SER A 100 1.30 -18.74 1.11
CA SER A 100 0.27 -19.33 1.99
C SER A 100 0.83 -20.55 2.74
N ALA A 101 2.13 -20.54 3.00
CA ALA A 101 2.88 -21.65 3.59
C ALA A 101 3.78 -21.16 4.72
N ASN A 102 4.28 -22.11 5.53
CA ASN A 102 5.25 -21.80 6.58
C ASN A 102 6.56 -21.29 5.97
N ILE A 103 7.19 -20.35 6.66
CA ILE A 103 8.49 -19.77 6.28
C ILE A 103 9.49 -20.17 7.35
N SER A 104 10.65 -20.68 6.95
CA SER A 104 11.74 -20.97 7.89
C SER A 104 12.41 -19.66 8.38
N PRO A 105 13.08 -19.66 9.55
CA PRO A 105 13.87 -18.51 10.02
C PRO A 105 14.99 -18.11 9.04
N PHE A 106 15.43 -16.85 9.11
CA PHE A 106 16.57 -16.32 8.32
C PHE A 106 16.39 -16.36 6.79
N ILE A 107 15.16 -16.39 6.30
CA ILE A 107 14.86 -16.38 4.87
C ILE A 107 14.74 -14.94 4.36
N LYS A 108 15.31 -14.69 3.17
CA LYS A 108 15.08 -13.47 2.40
C LYS A 108 14.01 -13.71 1.32
N ILE A 109 12.96 -12.89 1.35
CA ILE A 109 11.86 -12.87 0.37
C ILE A 109 11.86 -11.50 -0.31
N SER A 110 11.94 -11.48 -1.64
CA SER A 110 11.92 -10.24 -2.42
C SER A 110 10.95 -10.37 -3.60
N ALA A 111 10.11 -9.36 -3.81
CA ALA A 111 9.29 -9.25 -5.01
C ALA A 111 9.41 -7.84 -5.60
N THR A 112 9.38 -7.74 -6.94
CA THR A 112 9.43 -6.44 -7.62
C THR A 112 8.15 -5.63 -7.40
N ASN A 113 7.01 -6.30 -7.21
CA ASN A 113 5.72 -5.69 -6.88
C ASN A 113 5.29 -6.11 -5.47
N LYS A 114 4.04 -6.52 -5.27
CA LYS A 114 3.43 -6.74 -3.97
C LYS A 114 3.82 -8.08 -3.36
N VAL A 115 4.05 -8.10 -2.06
CA VAL A 115 4.23 -9.33 -1.26
C VAL A 115 3.01 -9.51 -0.35
N ILE A 116 2.40 -10.69 -0.39
CA ILE A 116 1.31 -11.10 0.49
C ILE A 116 1.74 -12.38 1.20
N ILE A 117 1.77 -12.38 2.53
CA ILE A 117 2.11 -13.56 3.32
C ILE A 117 0.94 -13.86 4.26
N GLU A 118 0.41 -15.06 4.12
CA GLU A 118 -0.75 -15.56 4.88
C GLU A 118 -0.32 -16.46 6.05
N SER A 119 0.92 -16.31 6.50
CA SER A 119 1.55 -17.06 7.59
C SER A 119 2.28 -16.12 8.56
N ASN A 120 2.78 -16.68 9.66
CA ASN A 120 3.69 -15.98 10.57
C ASN A 120 5.07 -15.79 9.93
N ILE A 121 5.76 -14.73 10.33
CA ILE A 121 7.13 -14.44 9.91
C ILE A 121 8.08 -14.70 11.09
N PRO A 122 8.97 -15.71 10.99
CA PRO A 122 9.92 -16.02 12.05
C PRO A 122 11.12 -15.07 12.07
N ALA A 123 11.91 -15.19 13.15
CA ALA A 123 13.07 -14.35 13.41
C ALA A 123 14.12 -14.39 12.29
N GLY A 124 14.81 -13.26 12.11
CA GLY A 124 15.89 -13.10 11.14
C GLY A 124 15.45 -12.99 9.67
N CYS A 125 14.16 -13.10 9.36
CA CYS A 125 13.67 -12.95 7.99
C CYS A 125 13.81 -11.51 7.47
N THR A 126 14.02 -11.39 6.17
CA THR A 126 14.03 -10.10 5.45
C THR A 126 13.03 -10.14 4.31
N ILE A 127 12.09 -9.21 4.27
CA ILE A 127 11.04 -9.15 3.25
C ILE A 127 11.09 -7.80 2.54
N GLU A 128 11.16 -7.82 1.21
CA GLU A 128 11.32 -6.62 0.39
C GLU A 128 10.28 -6.57 -0.74
N SER A 129 9.64 -5.41 -0.90
CA SER A 129 8.83 -5.04 -2.07
C SER A 129 9.40 -3.79 -2.72
N GLU A 130 9.77 -3.87 -4.00
CA GLU A 130 10.46 -2.78 -4.70
C GLU A 130 9.53 -1.64 -5.11
N THR A 131 8.26 -1.91 -5.41
CA THR A 131 7.34 -0.91 -5.98
C THR A 131 5.99 -0.81 -5.29
N ALA A 132 5.65 -1.71 -4.37
CA ALA A 132 4.32 -1.77 -3.77
C ALA A 132 4.36 -2.09 -2.27
N ASP A 133 3.26 -2.65 -1.78
CA ASP A 133 3.06 -2.96 -0.36
C ASP A 133 3.62 -4.33 0.02
N ILE A 134 3.85 -4.49 1.32
CA ILE A 134 3.93 -5.79 1.97
C ILE A 134 2.71 -5.97 2.88
N VAL A 135 2.01 -7.08 2.73
CA VAL A 135 0.84 -7.45 3.55
C VAL A 135 1.11 -8.76 4.25
N ILE A 136 1.15 -8.75 5.57
CA ILE A 136 1.35 -9.92 6.43
C ILE A 136 0.08 -10.16 7.22
N LYS A 137 -0.62 -11.27 6.96
CA LYS A 137 -1.83 -11.63 7.73
C LYS A 137 -1.51 -12.29 9.07
N GLY A 138 -0.33 -12.91 9.19
CA GLY A 138 0.16 -13.49 10.44
C GLY A 138 0.91 -12.49 11.33
N ASP A 139 1.52 -13.01 12.39
CA ASP A 139 2.34 -12.24 13.31
C ASP A 139 3.82 -12.24 12.88
N ILE A 140 4.52 -11.15 13.17
CA ILE A 140 5.95 -10.98 12.90
C ILE A 140 6.72 -11.13 14.21
N SER A 141 7.52 -12.19 14.32
CA SER A 141 8.17 -12.60 15.56
C SER A 141 9.69 -12.61 15.42
N GLY A 142 10.31 -11.46 15.64
CA GLY A 142 11.76 -11.32 15.73
C GLY A 142 12.32 -11.60 17.12
N THR A 143 13.64 -11.47 17.25
CA THR A 143 14.34 -11.39 18.54
C THR A 143 15.35 -10.25 18.51
N LYS A 144 15.87 -9.85 19.68
CA LYS A 144 16.91 -8.81 19.76
C LYS A 144 18.17 -9.14 18.94
N GLN A 145 18.52 -10.42 18.83
CA GLN A 145 19.68 -10.90 18.06
C GLN A 145 19.36 -11.12 16.57
N ALA A 146 18.11 -11.43 16.26
CA ALA A 146 17.63 -11.73 14.91
C ALA A 146 16.31 -10.98 14.64
N PRO A 147 16.36 -9.65 14.46
CA PRO A 147 15.16 -8.89 14.16
C PRO A 147 14.62 -9.25 12.77
N VAL A 148 13.31 -9.13 12.59
CA VAL A 148 12.70 -9.24 11.25
C VAL A 148 12.79 -7.89 10.56
N ARG A 149 13.19 -7.89 9.29
CA ARG A 149 13.32 -6.65 8.50
C ARG A 149 12.32 -6.64 7.38
N LEU A 150 11.51 -5.58 7.29
CA LEU A 150 10.57 -5.38 6.19
C LEU A 150 10.84 -4.04 5.52
N LYS A 151 10.92 -4.05 4.20
CA LYS A 151 11.08 -2.84 3.39
C LYS A 151 10.08 -2.83 2.25
N ALA A 152 9.15 -1.89 2.28
CA ALA A 152 8.17 -1.68 1.23
C ALA A 152 8.32 -0.29 0.62
N PHE A 153 8.15 -0.19 -0.70
CA PHE A 153 8.11 1.11 -1.37
C PHE A 153 6.90 1.93 -0.95
N ASN A 154 5.75 1.28 -0.77
CA ASN A 154 4.52 1.93 -0.34
C ASN A 154 4.20 1.54 1.12
N GLY A 155 3.19 0.72 1.36
CA GLY A 155 2.75 0.40 2.71
C GLY A 155 3.29 -0.90 3.29
N ILE A 156 3.29 -1.00 4.61
CA ILE A 156 3.41 -2.28 5.34
C ILE A 156 2.15 -2.47 6.18
N SER A 157 1.50 -3.63 6.07
CA SER A 157 0.40 -4.03 6.96
C SER A 157 0.75 -5.35 7.63
N ALA A 158 0.56 -5.42 8.95
CA ALA A 158 0.81 -6.62 9.75
C ALA A 158 -0.20 -6.75 10.90
N ASN A 159 -0.40 -7.97 11.40
CA ASN A 159 -1.27 -8.21 12.55
C ASN A 159 -0.61 -7.74 13.87
N SER A 160 0.53 -8.33 14.22
CA SER A 160 1.34 -7.96 15.38
C SER A 160 2.81 -8.01 15.01
N ILE A 161 3.64 -7.21 15.69
CA ILE A 161 5.10 -7.21 15.47
C ILE A 161 5.87 -7.21 16.79
N ALA A 162 6.95 -7.98 16.82
CA ALA A 162 7.92 -7.99 17.90
C ALA A 162 9.35 -7.99 17.33
N PHE A 163 10.24 -7.20 17.91
CA PHE A 163 11.65 -7.09 17.53
C PHE A 163 11.84 -6.99 16.00
N SER A 164 11.19 -6.00 15.40
CA SER A 164 11.16 -5.83 13.95
C SER A 164 11.63 -4.44 13.51
N GLU A 165 12.21 -4.36 12.32
CA GLU A 165 12.59 -3.12 11.64
C GLU A 165 11.71 -2.98 10.39
N LEU A 166 10.76 -2.04 10.41
CA LEU A 166 9.85 -1.77 9.31
C LEU A 166 10.25 -0.45 8.62
N VAL A 167 10.45 -0.48 7.31
CA VAL A 167 10.70 0.71 6.49
C VAL A 167 9.64 0.77 5.39
N ALA A 168 8.67 1.66 5.55
CA ALA A 168 7.60 1.91 4.59
C ALA A 168 7.81 3.27 3.92
N GLY A 169 7.78 3.30 2.58
CA GLY A 169 7.81 4.58 1.85
C GLY A 169 6.47 5.33 1.87
N GLY A 170 5.38 4.66 2.23
CA GLY A 170 4.06 5.20 2.57
C GLY A 170 3.71 4.88 4.03
N SER A 171 2.49 4.42 4.29
CA SER A 171 1.98 4.17 5.66
C SER A 171 2.36 2.80 6.24
N ALA A 172 2.41 2.69 7.57
CA ALA A 172 2.56 1.41 8.27
C ALA A 172 1.35 1.16 9.19
N VAL A 173 0.69 0.02 9.03
CA VAL A 173 -0.54 -0.33 9.77
C VAL A 173 -0.33 -1.63 10.54
N ILE A 174 -0.37 -1.55 11.87
CA ILE A 174 -0.24 -2.69 12.78
C ILE A 174 -1.53 -2.86 13.59
N LEU A 175 -2.21 -3.98 13.42
CA LEU A 175 -3.58 -4.13 13.93
C LEU A 175 -3.68 -4.34 15.44
N LYS A 176 -2.67 -4.97 16.04
CA LYS A 176 -2.69 -5.39 17.45
C LYS A 176 -1.53 -4.81 18.25
N ASN A 177 -0.42 -5.55 18.34
CA ASN A 177 0.66 -5.26 19.28
C ASN A 177 1.95 -4.89 18.55
N VAL A 178 2.68 -3.95 19.14
CA VAL A 178 4.03 -3.56 18.74
C VAL A 178 4.96 -3.70 19.96
N ILE A 179 5.99 -4.52 19.84
CA ILE A 179 6.95 -4.79 20.93
C ILE A 179 8.37 -4.56 20.41
N ASP A 180 9.14 -3.70 21.08
CA ASP A 180 10.57 -3.47 20.83
C ASP A 180 10.95 -3.39 19.34
N SER A 181 10.14 -2.67 18.55
CA SER A 181 10.25 -2.60 17.10
C SER A 181 10.50 -1.16 16.64
N LEU A 182 11.32 -1.04 15.59
CA LEU A 182 11.57 0.22 14.90
C LEU A 182 10.66 0.30 13.68
N ILE A 183 9.84 1.35 13.60
CA ILE A 183 8.98 1.62 12.44
C ILE A 183 9.38 2.98 11.86
N ILE A 184 9.81 2.98 10.61
CA ILE A 184 10.11 4.18 9.82
C ILE A 184 9.09 4.22 8.69
N SER A 185 8.26 5.26 8.69
CA SER A 185 7.26 5.51 7.66
C SER A 185 7.37 6.98 7.21
N LYS A 186 7.15 7.24 5.92
CA LYS A 186 7.05 8.63 5.42
C LYS A 186 5.68 9.26 5.67
N GLU A 187 4.69 8.44 6.00
CA GLU A 187 3.32 8.86 6.23
C GLU A 187 2.84 8.38 7.60
N MET A 188 1.56 8.03 7.73
CA MET A 188 0.92 7.69 8.98
C MET A 188 1.35 6.30 9.48
N ILE A 189 1.56 6.21 10.80
CA ILE A 189 1.69 4.94 11.53
C ILE A 189 0.40 4.78 12.32
N THR A 190 -0.27 3.64 12.18
CA THR A 190 -1.50 3.29 12.90
C THR A 190 -1.36 1.95 13.56
#